data_AF-A0A428PFT2-F1
#
_entry.id   AF-A0A428PFT2-F1
#
_cell.length_a   1.000
_cell.length_b   1.000
_cell.length_c   1.000
_cell.angle_alpha   90.00
_cell.angle_beta   90.00
_cell.angle_gamma   90.00
#
_symmetry.space_group_name_H-M   'P 1'
#
loop_
_entity.id
_entity.type
_entity.pdbx_description
1 polymer ?
#
loop_
_entity_poly.entity_id
_entity_poly.type
_entity_poly.pdbx_seq_one_letter_code
_entity_poly.pdbx_strand_id
1 'polypeptide(L)'
;MLTQYQESKRLIRRAFLKAEFMDGLLQNALAVVLFSQQDGPIPKADRKQVQLHVERCSQGQLPDPFHPNDHPTIESLDRLYGRLSTYIEDYITKATSDLVFRLSRLQL
;
A
#
# COMPACT_ATOMS: atom_id res chain seq x y z
N MET A 1 22.60 -19.39 9.65
CA MET A 1 22.36 -19.01 8.24
C MET A 1 20.94 -18.50 8.00
N LEU A 2 19.89 -19.29 8.28
CA LEU A 2 18.49 -18.87 8.04
C LEU A 2 18.09 -17.60 8.81
N THR A 3 18.46 -17.50 10.09
CA THR A 3 18.16 -16.33 10.95
C THR A 3 18.79 -15.05 10.42
N GLN A 4 20.05 -15.11 9.99
CA GLN A 4 20.78 -13.97 9.43
C GLN A 4 20.20 -13.52 8.08
N TYR A 5 19.74 -14.48 7.26
CA TYR A 5 19.02 -14.17 6.01
C TYR A 5 17.69 -13.46 6.28
N GLN A 6 16.89 -13.98 7.22
CA GLN A 6 15.61 -13.37 7.60
C GLN A 6 15.80 -11.94 8.10
N GLU A 7 16.84 -11.71 8.90
CA GLU A 7 17.14 -10.38 9.41
C GLU A 7 17.62 -9.40 8.34
N SER A 8 18.53 -9.83 7.46
CA SER A 8 18.96 -9.02 6.32
C SER A 8 17.78 -8.63 5.44
N LYS A 9 16.93 -9.61 5.06
CA LYS A 9 15.73 -9.38 4.26
C LYS A 9 14.78 -8.36 4.91
N ARG A 10 14.62 -8.43 6.23
CA ARG A 10 13.80 -7.49 7.00
C ARG A 10 14.34 -6.08 6.95
N LEU A 11 15.64 -5.89 7.15
CA LEU A 11 16.29 -4.58 7.09
C LEU A 11 16.17 -3.95 5.70
N ILE A 12 16.40 -4.75 4.65
CA ILE A 12 16.28 -4.29 3.25
C ILE A 12 14.86 -3.83 2.96
N ARG A 13 13.84 -4.62 3.32
CA ARG A 13 12.43 -4.26 3.15
C ARG A 13 12.06 -2.97 3.87
N ARG A 14 12.49 -2.84 5.13
CA ARG A 14 12.24 -1.64 5.92
C ARG A 14 12.83 -0.39 5.26
N ALA A 15 14.09 -0.47 4.82
CA ALA A 15 14.77 0.63 4.15
C ALA A 15 14.08 1.00 2.83
N PHE A 16 13.70 0.00 2.03
CA PHE A 16 12.98 0.19 0.78
C PHE A 16 11.63 0.88 0.99
N LEU A 17 10.77 0.36 1.88
CA LEU A 17 9.45 0.94 2.13
C LEU A 17 9.55 2.36 2.69
N LYS A 18 10.56 2.64 3.54
CA LYS A 18 10.78 3.99 4.07
C LYS A 18 11.18 4.99 2.96
N ALA A 19 11.87 4.53 1.93
CA ALA A 19 12.26 5.35 0.79
C ALA A 19 11.11 5.54 -0.21
N GLU A 20 10.32 4.50 -0.50
CA GLU A 20 9.21 4.59 -1.46
C GLU A 20 7.99 5.34 -0.91
N PHE A 21 7.71 5.22 0.39
CA PHE A 21 6.56 5.87 1.03
C PHE A 21 6.87 7.28 1.60
N MET A 22 7.77 8.04 0.95
CA MET A 22 8.05 9.45 1.31
C MET A 22 6.82 10.36 1.08
N ASP A 23 6.90 11.62 1.53
CA ASP A 23 5.95 12.71 1.21
C ASP A 23 4.48 12.47 1.57
N GLY A 24 4.22 11.85 2.73
CA GLY A 24 2.86 11.64 3.24
C GLY A 24 2.14 10.43 2.62
N LEU A 25 2.74 9.77 1.63
CA LEU A 25 2.21 8.54 1.06
C LEU A 25 2.12 7.41 2.10
N LEU A 26 3.05 7.38 3.06
CA LEU A 26 3.02 6.44 4.18
C LEU A 26 1.71 6.52 4.97
N GLN A 27 1.22 7.71 5.29
CA GLN A 27 -0.02 7.88 6.05
C GLN A 27 -1.23 7.37 5.26
N ASN A 28 -1.28 7.64 3.95
CA ASN A 28 -2.32 7.11 3.07
C ASN A 28 -2.28 5.59 2.98
N ALA A 29 -1.09 5.01 2.84
CA ALA A 29 -0.91 3.56 2.78
C ALA A 29 -1.30 2.90 4.11
N LEU A 30 -0.91 3.48 5.25
CA LEU A 30 -1.31 3.05 6.58
C LEU A 30 -2.83 3.13 6.78
N ALA A 31 -3.48 4.17 6.26
CA ALA A 31 -4.92 4.30 6.34
C ALA A 31 -5.65 3.14 5.66
N VAL A 32 -5.10 2.63 4.55
CA VAL A 32 -5.63 1.47 3.83
C VAL A 32 -5.31 0.17 4.56
N VAL A 33 -4.07 0.01 5.04
CA VAL A 33 -3.60 -1.22 5.70
C VAL A 33 -4.26 -1.44 7.05
N LEU A 34 -4.37 -0.39 7.86
CA LEU A 34 -4.92 -0.45 9.23
C LEU A 34 -6.45 -0.41 9.24
N PHE A 35 -7.10 -0.15 8.11
CA PHE A 35 -8.55 -0.22 8.02
C PHE A 35 -9.01 -1.67 8.23
N SER A 36 -10.00 -1.87 9.09
CA SER A 36 -10.57 -3.20 9.31
C SER A 36 -11.22 -3.70 8.02
N GLN A 37 -10.54 -4.59 7.31
CA GLN A 37 -11.12 -5.27 6.16
C GLN A 37 -12.11 -6.31 6.68
N GLN A 38 -13.38 -5.92 6.75
CA GLN A 38 -14.48 -6.85 6.98
C GLN A 38 -15.12 -7.18 5.63
N ASP A 39 -15.28 -8.47 5.35
CA ASP A 39 -16.04 -8.93 4.20
C ASP A 39 -17.53 -8.76 4.49
N GLY A 40 -18.18 -7.83 3.77
CA GLY A 40 -19.61 -7.56 3.87
C GLY A 40 -19.98 -6.19 4.45
N PRO A 41 -21.28 -5.90 4.61
CA PRO A 41 -21.74 -4.60 5.11
C PRO A 41 -21.29 -4.38 6.56
N ILE A 42 -20.64 -3.24 6.81
CA ILE A 42 -20.15 -2.84 8.13
C ILE A 42 -21.32 -2.87 9.14
N PRO A 43 -21.27 -3.74 10.16
CA PRO A 43 -22.26 -3.77 11.21
C PRO A 43 -22.43 -2.38 11.84
N LYS A 44 -23.65 -2.02 12.26
CA LYS A 44 -23.88 -0.71 12.91
C LYS A 44 -22.98 -0.48 14.13
N ALA A 45 -22.56 -1.54 14.81
CA ALA A 45 -21.63 -1.51 15.94
C ALA A 45 -20.24 -1.00 15.55
N ASP A 46 -19.79 -1.27 14.32
CA ASP A 46 -18.43 -0.98 13.86
C ASP A 46 -18.31 0.40 13.19
N ARG A 47 -19.44 1.07 12.94
CA ARG A 47 -19.47 2.45 12.40
C ARG A 47 -18.67 3.43 13.25
N LYS A 48 -18.68 3.29 14.58
CA LYS A 48 -17.89 4.13 15.48
C LYS A 48 -16.39 3.91 15.30
N GLN A 49 -15.97 2.66 15.07
CA GLN A 49 -14.56 2.32 14.84
C GLN A 49 -14.08 2.83 13.48
N VAL A 50 -14.92 2.72 12.45
CA VAL A 50 -14.66 3.30 11.13
C VAL A 50 -14.54 4.82 11.21
N GLN A 51 -15.44 5.49 11.93
CA GLN A 51 -15.37 6.94 12.12
C GLN A 51 -14.08 7.36 12.86
N LEU A 52 -13.74 6.68 13.96
CA LEU A 52 -12.48 6.88 14.67
C LEU A 52 -11.25 6.68 13.78
N HIS A 53 -11.28 5.68 12.89
CA HIS A 53 -10.20 5.43 11.95
C HIS A 53 -10.04 6.57 10.94
N VAL A 54 -11.15 7.03 10.36
CA VAL A 54 -11.16 8.16 9.41
C VAL A 54 -10.68 9.45 10.09
N GLU A 55 -11.09 9.71 11.32
CA GLU A 55 -10.63 10.85 12.10
C GLU A 55 -9.11 10.80 12.39
N ARG A 56 -8.58 9.63 12.76
CA ARG A 56 -7.13 9.45 12.95
C ARG A 56 -6.34 9.62 11.65
N CYS A 57 -6.90 9.12 10.55
CA CYS A 57 -6.33 9.28 9.21
C CYS A 57 -6.28 10.75 8.79
N SER A 58 -7.36 11.50 8.97
CA SER A 58 -7.43 12.91 8.55
C SER A 58 -6.49 13.81 9.36
N GLN A 59 -6.18 13.42 10.60
CA GLN A 59 -5.25 14.12 11.46
C GLN A 59 -3.78 13.70 11.24
N GLY A 60 -3.51 12.71 10.36
CA GLY A 60 -2.15 12.19 10.13
C GLY A 60 -1.52 11.54 11.37
N GLN A 61 -2.36 11.03 12.29
CA GLN A 61 -1.94 10.48 13.58
C GLN A 61 -1.81 8.95 13.57
N LEU A 62 -1.69 8.33 12.39
CA LEU A 62 -1.47 6.89 12.33
C LEU A 62 -0.05 6.56 12.79
N PRO A 63 0.13 5.50 13.60
CA PRO A 63 1.42 5.16 14.19
C PRO A 63 2.45 4.83 13.10
N ASP A 64 3.68 5.30 13.28
CA ASP A 64 4.80 4.93 12.42
C ASP A 64 5.10 3.43 12.61
N PRO A 65 4.87 2.56 11.60
CA PRO A 65 5.12 1.12 11.71
C PRO A 65 6.61 0.80 11.84
N PHE A 66 7.49 1.77 11.53
CA PHE A 66 8.92 1.63 11.70
C PHE A 66 9.36 1.88 13.15
N HIS A 67 8.51 2.48 14.00
CA HIS A 67 8.79 2.80 15.40
C HIS A 67 7.51 2.77 16.27
N PRO A 68 7.28 1.74 17.10
CA PRO A 68 8.03 0.48 17.24
C PRO A 68 7.89 -0.41 16.00
N ASN A 69 8.90 -1.24 15.74
CA ASN A 69 9.04 -2.09 14.55
C ASN A 69 7.88 -3.11 14.42
N ASP A 70 6.76 -2.67 13.86
CA ASP A 70 5.50 -3.41 13.75
C ASP A 70 5.51 -4.30 12.52
N HIS A 71 5.99 -5.53 12.71
CA HIS A 71 6.20 -6.49 11.63
C HIS A 71 4.96 -6.81 10.80
N PRO A 72 3.79 -7.12 11.39
CA PRO A 72 2.55 -7.32 10.63
C PRO A 72 2.20 -6.16 9.71
N THR A 73 2.33 -4.93 10.19
CA THR A 73 2.00 -3.73 9.42
C THR A 73 3.00 -3.49 8.29
N ILE A 74 4.31 -3.68 8.55
CA ILE A 74 5.36 -3.59 7.52
C ILE A 74 5.13 -4.63 6.42
N GLU A 75 4.78 -5.87 6.76
CA GLU A 75 4.49 -6.91 5.77
C GLU A 75 3.26 -6.58 4.94
N SER A 76 2.23 -6.00 5.57
CA SER A 76 1.01 -5.58 4.88
C SER A 76 1.26 -4.41 3.93
N LEU A 77 2.16 -3.49 4.29
CA LEU A 77 2.64 -2.43 3.40
C LEU A 77 3.43 -2.97 2.21
N ASP A 78 4.32 -3.95 2.42
CA ASP A 78 5.06 -4.64 1.33
C ASP A 78 4.09 -5.28 0.32
N ARG A 79 3.04 -5.94 0.82
CA ARG A 79 1.98 -6.54 -0.02
C ARG A 79 1.17 -5.49 -0.76
N LEU A 80 0.81 -4.38 -0.10
CA LEU A 80 0.07 -3.29 -0.72
C LEU A 80 0.90 -2.67 -1.86
N TYR A 81 2.19 -2.39 -1.61
CA TYR A 81 3.10 -1.88 -2.62
C TYR A 81 3.18 -2.79 -3.84
N GLY A 82 3.38 -4.10 -3.62
CA GLY A 82 3.42 -5.08 -4.71
C GLY A 82 2.15 -5.07 -5.56
N ARG A 83 0.96 -5.03 -4.92
CA ARG A 83 -0.32 -4.95 -5.63
C ARG A 83 -0.46 -3.67 -6.45
N LEU A 84 -0.11 -2.52 -5.85
CA LEU A 84 -0.17 -1.23 -6.53
C LEU A 84 0.78 -1.20 -7.74
N SER A 85 2.00 -1.72 -7.59
CA SER A 85 2.97 -1.81 -8.68
C SER A 85 2.39 -2.60 -9.85
N THR A 86 1.81 -3.77 -9.60
CA THR A 86 1.18 -4.60 -10.64
C THR A 86 0.00 -3.87 -11.31
N TYR A 87 -0.86 -3.20 -10.54
CA TYR A 87 -1.99 -2.49 -11.11
C TYR A 87 -1.59 -1.27 -11.93
N ILE A 88 -0.57 -0.52 -11.48
CA ILE A 88 -0.02 0.62 -12.22
C ILE A 88 0.58 0.13 -13.54
N GLU A 89 1.36 -0.95 -13.51
CA GLU A 89 1.99 -1.53 -14.69
C GLU A 89 0.95 -2.04 -15.70
N ASP A 90 -0.10 -2.73 -15.24
CA ASP A 90 -1.21 -3.17 -16.07
C ASP A 90 -1.99 -1.99 -16.67
N TYR A 91 -2.26 -0.95 -15.87
CA TYR A 91 -2.93 0.27 -16.34
C TYR A 91 -2.11 0.98 -17.42
N ILE A 92 -0.81 1.18 -17.19
CA ILE A 92 0.09 1.80 -18.19
C ILE A 92 0.11 0.96 -19.46
N THR A 93 0.22 -0.37 -19.34
CA THR A 93 0.24 -1.28 -20.49
C THR A 93 -1.05 -1.16 -21.32
N LYS A 94 -2.21 -1.12 -20.68
CA LYS A 94 -3.52 -0.95 -21.36
C LYS A 94 -3.69 0.43 -21.98
N ALA A 95 -3.34 1.49 -21.25
CA ALA A 95 -3.45 2.86 -21.72
C ALA A 95 -2.52 3.12 -22.93
N THR A 96 -1.34 2.50 -22.94
CA THR A 96 -0.38 2.61 -24.04
C THR A 96 -0.66 1.65 -25.18
N SER A 97 -1.28 0.49 -24.94
CA SER A 97 -1.69 -0.44 -26.01
C SER A 97 -2.69 0.20 -26.96
N ASP A 98 -3.62 1.02 -26.44
CA ASP A 98 -4.56 1.77 -27.28
C ASP A 98 -3.88 2.83 -28.15
N LEU A 99 -2.84 3.48 -27.62
CA LEU A 99 -2.05 4.46 -28.35
C LEU A 99 -1.28 3.79 -29.50
N VAL A 100 -0.66 2.64 -29.24
CA VAL A 100 0.07 1.83 -30.23
C VAL A 100 -0.88 1.26 -31.30
N PHE A 101 -2.09 0.84 -30.90
CA PHE A 101 -3.12 0.35 -31.82
C PHE A 101 -3.67 1.45 -32.75
N ARG A 102 -3.79 2.70 -32.25
CA ARG A 102 -4.23 3.84 -33.08
C ARG A 102 -3.16 4.31 -34.05
N LEU A 103 -1.89 4.31 -33.65
CA LEU A 103 -0.78 4.69 -34.52
C LEU A 103 -0.55 3.68 -35.66
N SER A 104 -0.77 2.38 -35.40
CA SER A 104 -0.70 1.33 -36.43
C SER A 104 -1.87 1.34 -37.43
N ARG A 105 -2.99 2.00 -37.11
CA ARG A 105 -4.13 2.20 -38.04
C ARG A 105 -4.03 3.48 -38.89
N LEU A 106 -3.17 4.43 -38.55
CA LEU A 106 -2.96 5.66 -39.32
C LEU A 106 -1.83 5.53 -40.36
N GLN A 107 -1.23 4.35 -40.49
CA GLN A 107 -0.22 4.02 -41.52
C GLN A 107 -0.76 3.10 -42.63
N LEU A 108 -2.09 2.98 -42.77
CA LEU A 108 -2.80 2.35 -43.89
C LEU A 108 -3.73 3.39 -44.54
#